data_AF-A0A919BI29-F1
#
_entry.id   AF-A0A919BI29-F1
#
_cell.length_a   1.000
_cell.length_b   1.000
_cell.length_c   1.000
_cell.angle_alpha   90.00
_cell.angle_beta   90.00
_cell.angle_gamma   90.00
#
_symmetry.space_group_name_H-M   'P 1'
#
loop_
_entity.id
_entity.type
_entity.pdbx_description
1 polymer ?
#
loop_
_entity_poly.entity_id
_entity_poly.type
_entity_poly.pdbx_seq_one_letter_code
_entity_poly.pdbx_strand_id
1 'polypeptide(L)'
;MQRELHGETAEWSITDHLLAATVDHLAVANWMFQCVNAGEDGDQPDFPKPVPRPGVTDEEEKGEGDAAAPAGETPAISPGQLAQFFG
;
A
#
# COMPACT_ATOMS: atom_id res chain seq x y z
N MET A 1 -19.29 -9.48 -28.32
CA MET A 1 -19.55 -10.84 -27.81
C MET A 1 -18.46 -11.47 -26.96
N GLN A 2 -17.17 -11.09 -27.06
CA GLN A 2 -16.15 -11.44 -26.05
C GLN A 2 -15.47 -10.19 -25.44
N ARG A 3 -16.08 -9.02 -25.65
CA ARG A 3 -15.82 -7.75 -24.96
C ARG A 3 -16.84 -7.46 -23.84
N GLU A 4 -17.89 -8.27 -23.80
CA GLU A 4 -19.08 -8.10 -22.94
C GLU A 4 -19.10 -9.08 -21.77
N LEU A 5 -18.04 -9.88 -21.59
CA LEU A 5 -17.98 -10.84 -20.49
C LEU A 5 -16.80 -10.67 -19.52
N HIS A 6 -15.58 -10.23 -19.91
CA HIS A 6 -14.45 -10.07 -18.94
C HIS A 6 -13.36 -9.01 -19.31
N GLY A 7 -13.70 -7.95 -20.06
CA GLY A 7 -12.70 -7.06 -20.68
C GLY A 7 -12.38 -5.74 -19.96
N GLU A 8 -13.04 -5.43 -18.85
CA GLU A 8 -12.83 -4.26 -17.99
C GLU A 8 -12.85 -4.71 -16.52
N THR A 9 -12.05 -5.71 -16.16
CA THR A 9 -11.69 -5.91 -14.75
C THR A 9 -10.94 -4.65 -14.34
N ALA A 10 -11.68 -3.74 -13.69
CA ALA A 10 -11.48 -2.30 -13.70
C ALA A 10 -10.07 -1.87 -13.29
N GLU A 11 -9.36 -1.25 -14.24
CA GLU A 11 -8.20 -0.43 -13.92
C GLU A 11 -8.63 0.61 -12.89
N TRP A 12 -7.94 0.65 -11.76
CA TRP A 12 -8.21 1.64 -10.74
C TRP A 12 -7.98 3.03 -11.29
N SER A 13 -8.89 3.95 -10.99
CA SER A 13 -8.62 5.36 -11.25
C SER A 13 -7.49 5.84 -10.33
N ILE A 14 -6.86 6.96 -10.68
CA ILE A 14 -5.88 7.59 -9.79
C ILE A 14 -6.46 7.89 -8.40
N THR A 15 -7.75 8.23 -8.33
CA THR A 15 -8.44 8.46 -7.06
C THR A 15 -8.54 7.17 -6.23
N ASP A 16 -8.78 6.03 -6.86
CA ASP A 16 -8.83 4.73 -6.16
C ASP A 16 -7.46 4.37 -5.58
N HIS A 17 -6.39 4.58 -6.36
CA HIS A 17 -5.03 4.39 -5.89
C HIS A 17 -4.69 5.28 -4.68
N LEU A 18 -5.00 6.58 -4.77
CA LEU A 18 -4.73 7.54 -3.70
C LEU A 18 -5.59 7.27 -2.46
N LEU A 19 -6.85 6.90 -2.64
CA LEU A 19 -7.75 6.55 -1.55
C LEU A 19 -7.26 5.32 -0.81
N ALA A 20 -6.89 4.27 -1.53
CA ALA A 20 -6.36 3.06 -0.92
C ALA A 20 -5.06 3.34 -0.16
N ALA A 21 -4.16 4.17 -0.69
CA ALA A 21 -2.95 4.56 0.02
C ALA A 21 -3.26 5.33 1.31
N THR A 22 -4.27 6.22 1.27
CA THR A 22 -4.75 6.94 2.45
C THR A 22 -5.30 5.97 3.51
N VAL A 23 -6.10 4.98 3.08
CA VAL A 23 -6.66 3.95 3.97
C VAL A 23 -5.56 3.10 4.60
N ASP A 24 -4.54 2.69 3.85
CA ASP A 24 -3.41 1.91 4.37
C ASP A 24 -2.65 2.69 5.45
N HIS A 25 -2.32 3.95 5.17
CA HIS A 25 -1.64 4.80 6.15
C HIS A 25 -2.50 5.07 7.39
N LEU A 26 -3.82 5.22 7.22
CA LEU A 26 -4.74 5.37 8.35
C LEU A 26 -4.79 4.10 9.20
N ALA A 27 -4.80 2.92 8.59
CA ALA A 27 -4.78 1.64 9.29
C ALA A 27 -3.50 1.49 10.12
N VAL A 28 -2.33 1.82 9.54
CA VAL A 28 -1.05 1.82 10.26
C VAL A 28 -1.04 2.82 11.41
N ALA A 29 -1.53 4.05 11.20
CA ALA A 29 -1.60 5.05 12.27
C ALA A 29 -2.50 4.59 13.44
N ASN A 30 -3.65 3.98 13.13
CA ASN A 30 -4.55 3.43 14.14
C ASN A 30 -3.93 2.22 14.86
N TRP A 31 -3.17 1.38 14.16
CA TRP A 31 -2.42 0.29 14.78
C TRP A 31 -1.36 0.81 15.74
N MET A 32 -0.56 1.80 15.34
CA MET A 32 0.43 2.46 16.22
C MET A 32 -0.25 3.06 17.45
N PHE A 33 -1.39 3.72 17.25
CA PHE A 33 -2.18 4.27 18.35
C PHE A 33 -2.63 3.16 19.31
N GLN A 34 -3.15 2.04 18.81
CA GLN A 34 -3.54 0.92 19.65
C GLN A 34 -2.35 0.32 20.41
N CYS A 35 -1.19 0.17 19.77
CA CYS A 35 0.02 -0.33 20.42
C CYS A 35 0.46 0.57 21.59
N VAL A 36 0.43 1.89 21.39
CA VAL A 36 0.80 2.86 22.43
C VAL A 36 -0.20 2.88 23.58
N ASN A 37 -1.47 2.60 23.31
CA ASN A 37 -2.54 2.59 24.30
C ASN A 37 -2.84 1.20 24.87
N ALA A 38 -2.08 0.16 24.47
CA ALA A 38 -2.16 -1.15 25.09
C ALA A 38 -1.60 -1.06 26.52
N GLY A 39 -2.28 -1.68 27.49
CA GLY A 39 -1.77 -1.79 28.86
C GLY A 39 -0.51 -2.65 28.93
N GLU A 40 0.21 -2.65 30.06
CA GLU A 40 1.48 -3.38 30.23
C GLU A 40 1.38 -4.90 29.93
N ASP A 41 0.20 -5.49 30.11
CA ASP A 41 -0.09 -6.90 29.84
C ASP A 41 -0.99 -7.11 28.60
N GLY A 42 -1.20 -6.06 27.79
CA GLY A 42 -2.07 -6.11 26.62
C GLY A 42 -1.36 -6.73 25.42
N ASP A 43 -2.01 -7.71 24.76
CA ASP A 43 -1.51 -8.26 23.51
C ASP A 43 -1.44 -7.18 22.42
N GLN A 44 -0.29 -7.12 21.73
CA GLN A 44 -0.12 -6.19 20.61
C GLN A 44 -0.96 -6.67 19.42
N PRO A 45 -1.78 -5.80 18.79
CA PRO A 45 -2.58 -6.20 17.64
C PRO A 45 -1.69 -6.56 16.44
N ASP A 46 -2.21 -7.44 15.59
CA ASP A 46 -1.55 -7.79 14.32
C ASP A 46 -1.34 -6.56 13.44
N PHE A 47 -0.23 -6.56 12.69
CA PHE A 47 0.05 -5.49 11.73
C PHE A 47 -1.02 -5.46 10.63
N PRO A 48 -1.56 -4.29 10.26
CA PRO A 48 -2.63 -4.20 9.28
C PRO A 48 -2.12 -4.56 7.88
N LYS A 49 -2.94 -5.29 7.12
CA LYS A 49 -2.67 -5.61 5.72
C LYS A 49 -3.12 -4.46 4.81
N PRO A 50 -2.31 -4.08 3.79
CA PRO A 50 -2.72 -3.10 2.79
C PRO A 50 -3.96 -3.55 2.01
N VAL A 51 -4.68 -2.60 1.40
CA VAL A 51 -5.78 -2.92 0.48
C VAL A 51 -5.24 -3.63 -0.78
N PRO A 52 -5.79 -4.78 -1.20
CA PRO A 52 -5.29 -5.46 -2.39
C PRO A 52 -5.43 -4.60 -3.66
N ARG A 53 -4.33 -4.40 -4.40
CA ARG A 53 -4.29 -3.56 -5.61
C ARG A 53 -4.42 -4.42 -6.88
N PRO A 54 -5.25 -4.05 -7.88
CA PRO A 54 -5.27 -4.76 -9.15
C PRO A 54 -3.90 -4.74 -9.83
N GLY A 55 -3.47 -5.89 -10.35
CA GLY A 55 -2.17 -6.02 -11.02
C GLY A 55 -0.97 -6.17 -10.08
N VAL A 56 -1.17 -6.03 -8.77
CA VAL A 56 -0.16 -6.37 -7.75
C VAL A 56 -0.60 -7.66 -7.09
N THR A 57 0.16 -8.73 -7.30
CA THR A 57 0.00 -9.94 -6.49
C THR A 57 0.63 -9.67 -5.13
N ASP A 58 -0.15 -9.74 -4.05
CA ASP A 58 0.38 -9.70 -2.69
C ASP A 58 1.38 -10.84 -2.51
N GLU A 59 2.68 -10.55 -2.61
CA GLU A 59 3.75 -11.52 -2.31
C GLU A 59 3.98 -11.66 -0.79
N GLU A 60 3.21 -10.94 0.03
CA GLU A 60 3.32 -10.85 1.48
C GLU A 60 2.55 -11.96 2.21
N GLU A 61 2.79 -13.22 1.82
CA GLU A 61 2.54 -14.38 2.69
C GLU A 61 3.85 -14.97 3.26
N LYS A 62 4.98 -14.30 3.04
CA LYS A 62 6.23 -14.55 3.77
C LYS A 62 6.43 -13.47 4.82
N GLY A 63 6.24 -13.88 6.07
CA GLY A 63 6.41 -13.03 7.22
C GLY A 63 7.83 -12.52 7.43
N GLU A 64 7.90 -11.71 8.48
CA GLU A 64 9.06 -11.13 9.14
C GLU A 64 9.73 -9.97 8.40
N GLY A 65 9.73 -8.82 9.09
CA GLY A 65 10.37 -7.62 8.63
C GLY A 65 11.87 -7.83 8.43
N ASP A 66 12.31 -7.67 7.19
CA ASP A 66 13.45 -6.83 6.81
C ASP A 66 13.43 -6.62 5.29
N ALA A 67 13.96 -5.47 4.88
CA ALA A 67 14.27 -5.02 3.52
C ALA A 67 14.07 -5.98 2.33
N ALA A 68 13.20 -5.57 1.38
CA ALA A 68 13.56 -5.24 0.00
C ALA A 68 12.31 -5.34 -0.90
N ALA A 69 11.82 -4.19 -1.38
CA ALA A 69 10.95 -4.17 -2.55
C ALA A 69 11.65 -4.88 -3.72
N PRO A 70 10.93 -5.60 -4.60
CA PRO A 70 11.54 -6.17 -5.79
C PRO A 70 12.11 -5.02 -6.63
N ALA A 71 13.39 -5.14 -6.99
CA ALA A 71 14.12 -4.19 -7.82
C ALA A 71 13.57 -4.21 -9.27
N GLY A 72 12.36 -3.69 -9.47
CA GLY A 72 12.02 -3.04 -10.72
C GLY A 72 12.73 -1.69 -10.71
N GLU A 73 13.54 -1.44 -11.73
CA GLU A 73 14.30 -0.20 -11.91
C GLU A 73 13.42 1.02 -11.59
N THR A 74 13.54 1.54 -10.37
CA THR A 74 12.92 2.82 -10.04
C THR A 74 13.81 3.85 -10.72
N PRO A 75 13.35 4.55 -11.76
CA PRO A 75 14.18 5.55 -12.41
C PRO A 75 14.61 6.53 -11.31
N ALA A 76 15.93 6.75 -11.18
CA ALA A 76 16.47 7.61 -10.15
C ALA A 76 15.82 8.99 -10.27
N ILE A 77 14.87 9.30 -9.38
CA ILE A 77 14.11 10.54 -9.43
C ILE A 77 15.08 11.66 -9.04
N SER A 78 15.39 12.53 -10.00
CA SER A 78 16.29 13.65 -9.75
C SER A 78 15.61 14.71 -8.87
N PRO A 79 16.38 15.50 -8.08
CA PRO A 79 15.83 16.62 -7.32
C PRO A 79 15.07 17.64 -8.19
N GLY A 80 15.48 17.83 -9.45
CA GLY A 80 14.78 18.69 -10.41
C GLY A 80 13.41 18.14 -10.81
N GLN A 81 13.27 16.81 -10.89
CA GLN A 81 12.02 16.15 -11.22
C GLN A 81 11.00 16.23 -10.06
N LEU A 82 11.46 16.19 -8.81
CA LEU A 82 10.62 16.46 -7.63
C LEU A 82 10.17 17.93 -7.60
N ALA A 83 11.08 18.87 -7.84
CA ALA A 83 10.74 20.29 -7.88
C ALA A 83 9.71 20.63 -8.96
N GLN A 84 9.76 19.96 -10.12
CA GLN A 84 8.78 20.12 -11.19
C GLN A 84 7.42 19.49 -10.89
N PHE A 85 7.36 18.47 -10.03
CA PHE A 85 6.09 17.85 -9.62
C PHE A 85 5.34 18.69 -8.59
N PHE A 86 6.07 19.33 -7.66
CA PHE A 86 5.49 20.12 -6.55
C PHE A 86 5.45 21.63 -6.80
N GLY A 87 6.04 22.11 -7.90
CA GLY A 87 6.01 23.51 -8.33
C GLY A 87 4.83 23.81 -9.23
#